data_AF-A0A8J4WRY3-F1
#
_entry.id   AF-A0A8J4WRY3-F1
#
_cell.length_a   1.000
_cell.length_b   1.000
_cell.length_c   1.000
_cell.angle_alpha   90.00
_cell.angle_beta   90.00
_cell.angle_gamma   90.00
#
_symmetry.space_group_name_H-M   'P 1'
#
loop_
_entity.id
_entity.type
_entity.pdbx_description
1 polymer ?
#
loop_
_entity_poly.entity_id
_entity_poly.type
_entity_poly.pdbx_seq_one_letter_code
_entity_poly.pdbx_strand_id
1 'polypeptide(L)' 'KPKPQLTPSLTGDVLTGNSVTLNCTLKLQSDGWKIYWKTPTQSKETETHTHSHTIRSVHVSDG' A
#
# COMPACT_ATOMS: atom_id res chain seq x y z
N LYS A 1 18.26 -1.83 -7.91
CA LYS A 1 16.92 -1.23 -7.77
C LYS A 1 16.78 -0.66 -6.36
N PRO A 2 16.23 0.55 -6.17
CA PRO A 2 15.96 1.06 -4.82
C PRO A 2 15.00 0.12 -4.09
N LYS A 3 15.23 -0.10 -2.80
CA LYS A 3 14.33 -0.88 -1.95
C LYS A 3 13.24 0.05 -1.42
N PRO A 4 11.96 -0.15 -1.76
CA PRO A 4 10.87 0.62 -1.19
C PRO A 4 10.68 0.27 0.29
N GLN A 5 10.24 1.24 1.07
CA GLN A 5 9.76 1.04 2.44
C GLN A 5 8.25 1.24 2.47
N LEU A 6 7.53 0.27 3.01
CA LEU A 6 6.08 0.32 3.14
C LEU A 6 5.70 0.66 4.58
N THR A 7 4.89 1.70 4.75
CA THR A 7 4.45 2.18 6.07
C THR A 7 2.94 2.37 6.08
N PRO A 8 2.21 1.73 7.00
CA PRO A 8 0.78 1.97 7.19
C PRO A 8 0.52 3.28 7.96
N SER A 9 -0.65 3.87 7.76
CA SER A 9 -1.13 5.03 8.52
C SER A 9 -1.60 4.68 9.93
N LEU A 10 -1.91 3.41 10.17
CA LEU A 10 -2.29 2.86 11.48
C LEU A 10 -1.15 2.02 12.03
N THR A 11 -1.04 1.96 13.35
CA THR A 11 -0.09 1.09 14.05
C THR A 11 -0.86 0.05 14.86
N GLY A 12 -0.31 -1.17 14.95
CA GLY A 12 -0.98 -2.29 15.62
C GLY A 12 -1.96 -3.03 14.71
N ASP A 13 -2.85 -3.81 15.34
CA ASP A 13 -3.81 -4.65 14.63
C ASP A 13 -4.87 -3.81 13.91
N VAL A 14 -5.16 -4.18 12.66
CA VAL A 14 -6.18 -3.53 11.84
C VAL A 14 -7.40 -4.45 11.79
N LEU A 15 -8.54 -3.94 12.24
CA LEU A 15 -9.81 -4.67 12.22
C LEU A 15 -10.47 -4.57 10.85
N THR A 16 -11.28 -5.59 10.51
CA THR A 16 -12.14 -5.57 9.33
C THR A 16 -13.05 -4.33 9.34
N GLY A 17 -13.21 -3.70 8.18
CA GLY A 17 -13.98 -2.46 8.02
C GLY A 17 -13.21 -1.17 8.29
N ASN A 18 -12.00 -1.25 8.86
CA ASN A 18 -11.16 -0.06 9.03
C ASN A 18 -10.72 0.51 7.68
N SER A 19 -10.46 1.82 7.67
CA SER A 19 -9.77 2.49 6.57
C SER A 19 -8.29 2.63 6.92
N VAL A 20 -7.41 2.10 6.06
CA VAL A 20 -5.95 2.21 6.23
C VAL A 20 -5.34 2.78 4.96
N THR A 21 -4.40 3.71 5.12
CA THR A 21 -3.59 4.22 4.02
C THR A 21 -2.19 3.63 4.12
N LEU A 22 -1.75 2.98 3.06
CA LEU A 22 -0.39 2.49 2.91
C LEU A 22 0.42 3.55 2.17
N ASN A 23 1.63 3.82 2.64
CA ASN A 23 2.57 4.72 1.99
C ASN A 23 3.85 3.97 1.59
N CYS A 24 4.29 4.18 0.36
CA CYS A 24 5.50 3.61 -0.21
C CYS A 24 6.56 4.71 -0.30
N THR A 25 7.61 4.63 0.51
CA THR A 25 8.70 5.60 0.51
C THR A 25 9.90 5.04 -0.25
N LEU A 26 10.41 5.80 -1.22
CA LEU A 26 11.65 5.53 -1.94
C LEU A 26 12.72 6.52 -1.46
N LYS A 27 13.94 6.04 -1.22
CA LYS A 27 15.06 6.90 -0.76
C LYS A 27 15.57 7.87 -1.83
N LEU A 28 15.09 7.77 -3.07
CA LEU A 28 15.48 8.62 -4.20
C LEU A 28 14.26 9.42 -4.65
N GLN A 29 14.48 10.65 -5.12
CA GLN A 29 13.42 11.45 -5.74
C GLN A 29 12.78 10.66 -6.87
N SER A 30 11.47 10.45 -6.74
CA SER A 30 10.70 9.49 -7.53
C SER A 30 9.82 10.19 -8.57
N ASP A 31 10.41 11.07 -9.38
CA ASP A 31 9.73 11.60 -10.57
C ASP A 31 9.50 10.46 -11.58
N GLY A 32 8.24 10.28 -11.98
CA GLY A 32 7.84 9.38 -13.07
C GLY A 32 7.72 7.88 -12.73
N TRP A 33 7.77 7.48 -11.45
CA TRP A 33 7.61 6.07 -11.08
C TRP A 33 6.15 5.62 -11.08
N LYS A 34 5.93 4.37 -11.53
CA LYS A 34 4.67 3.65 -11.34
C LYS A 34 4.78 2.76 -10.12
N ILE A 35 3.76 2.80 -9.27
CA ILE A 35 3.72 2.03 -8.03
C ILE A 35 2.64 0.98 -8.16
N TYR A 36 3.05 -0.27 -7.94
CA TYR A 36 2.17 -1.43 -8.01
C TYR A 36 1.90 -1.96 -6.61
N TRP A 37 0.64 -1.90 -6.21
CA TRP A 37 0.13 -2.42 -4.95
C TRP A 37 -0.40 -3.83 -5.20
N LYS A 38 0.17 -4.83 -4.53
CA LYS A 38 -0.21 -6.23 -4.69
C LYS A 38 -0.83 -6.75 -3.40
N THR A 39 -2.03 -7.32 -3.52
CA THR A 39 -2.66 -8.10 -2.45
C THR A 39 -2.40 -9.58 -2.73
N PRO A 40 -1.48 -10.24 -1.97
CA PRO A 40 -1.01 -11.58 -2.30
C PRO A 40 -2.14 -12.63 -2.38
N THR A 41 -3.07 -12.54 -1.44
CA THR A 41 -4.21 -13.45 -1.27
C THR A 41 -5.27 -13.30 -2.37
N GLN A 42 -5.39 -12.11 -2.99
CA GLN A 42 -6.37 -11.85 -4.05
C GLN A 42 -5.76 -11.89 -5.45
N SER A 43 -4.43 -12.07 -5.58
CA SER A 43 -3.71 -11.89 -6.85
C SER A 43 -4.09 -10.58 -7.57
N LYS A 44 -4.48 -9.57 -6.79
CA LYS A 44 -4.94 -8.28 -7.28
C LYS A 44 -3.76 -7.32 -7.30
N GLU A 45 -3.64 -6.61 -8.40
CA GLU A 45 -2.64 -5.57 -8.59
C GLU A 45 -3.35 -4.25 -8.90
N THR A 46 -2.89 -3.16 -8.30
CA THR A 46 -3.40 -1.81 -8.55
C THR A 46 -2.23 -0.89 -8.82
N GLU A 47 -2.25 -0.22 -9.97
CA GLU A 47 -1.24 0.77 -10.36
C GLU A 47 -1.66 2.16 -9.87
N THR A 48 -0.75 2.88 -9.22
CA THR A 48 -0.92 4.29 -8.86
C THR A 48 0.29 5.11 -9.30
N HIS A 49 0.03 6.38 -9.59
CA HIS A 49 1.08 7.41 -9.77
C HIS A 49 1.44 8.10 -8.45
N THR A 50 0.69 7.81 -7.38
CA THR A 50 0.92 8.31 -6.03
C THR A 50 1.61 7.25 -5.18
N HIS A 51 2.42 7.72 -4.23
CA HIS A 51 3.09 6.89 -3.23
C HIS A 51 2.16 6.32 -2.17
N SER A 52 0.88 6.69 -2.19
CA SER A 52 -0.10 6.28 -1.19
C SER A 52 -1.26 5.53 -1.83
N HIS A 53 -1.75 4.50 -1.12
CA HIS A 53 -2.91 3.70 -1.49
C HIS A 53 -3.80 3.47 -0.28
N THR A 54 -5.10 3.76 -0.42
CA THR A 54 -6.05 3.66 0.68
C THR A 54 -6.98 2.47 0.48
N ILE A 55 -6.98 1.56 1.45
CA ILE A 55 -7.97 0.50 1.60
C ILE A 55 -9.08 1.09 2.47
N ARG A 56 -10.24 1.38 1.89
CA ARG A 56 -11.34 2.08 2.59
C ARG A 56 -12.04 1.20 3.64
N SER A 57 -12.09 -0.10 3.37
CA SER A 57 -12.69 -1.11 4.23
C SER A 57 -11.83 -2.36 4.13
N VAL A 58 -11.06 -2.64 5.17
CA VAL A 58 -10.18 -3.81 5.22
C VAL A 58 -11.00 -5.09 5.29
N HIS A 59 -10.64 -6.08 4.49
CA HIS A 59 -11.17 -7.44 4.51
C HIS A 59 -10.12 -8.42 5.00
N VAL A 60 -10.56 -9.60 5.46
CA VAL A 60 -9.63 -10.71 5.83
C VAL A 60 -8.73 -11.13 4.67
N SER A 61 -9.18 -10.93 3.43
CA SER A 61 -8.42 -11.18 2.22
C SER A 61 -7.42 -10.07 1.89
N ASP A 62 -7.28 -9.02 2.69
CA ASP A 62 -6.24 -7.99 2.52
C ASP A 62 -4.99 -8.29 3.37
N GLY A 63 -5.04 -9.34 4.22
CA GLY A 63 -3.91 -9.91 4.93
C GLY A 63 -3.11 -10.93 4.12
#